data_AF-A0AAE6YGA1-F1
#
_entry.id   AF-A0AAE6YGA1-F1
#
_cell.length_a   1.000
_cell.length_b   1.000
_cell.length_c   1.000
_cell.angle_alpha   90.00
_cell.angle_beta   90.00
_cell.angle_gamma   90.00
#
_symmetry.space_group_name_H-M   'P 1'
#
loop_
_entity.id
_entity.type
_entity.pdbx_description
1 polymer ?
#
loop_
_entity_poly.entity_id
_entity_poly.type
_entity_poly.pdbx_seq_one_letter_code
_entity_poly.pdbx_strand_id
1 'polypeptide(L)'
;MLANLRRGNDHMVLERQEENREGDWYIQVLLRDNNTYQLEYRDGIAAEHYQTQTVSQEKVLHALLNWAADKPNWRDGFMWNNIGAMFTPEA
;
A
#
# COMPACT_ATOMS: atom_id res chain seq x y z
N MET A 1 13.44 8.41 2.02
CA MET A 1 12.73 9.70 1.80
C MET A 1 11.67 9.45 0.73
N LEU A 2 10.38 9.66 1.03
CA LEU A 2 9.32 9.69 0.02
C LEU A 2 9.32 11.05 -0.67
N ALA A 3 10.36 11.30 -1.44
CA ALA A 3 10.49 12.54 -2.20
C ALA A 3 9.60 12.49 -3.44
N ASN A 4 9.15 13.66 -3.89
CA ASN A 4 8.43 13.83 -5.17
C ASN A 4 7.01 13.26 -5.25
N LEU A 5 6.41 12.83 -4.14
CA LEU A 5 4.94 12.72 -4.05
C LEU A 5 4.36 14.13 -4.01
N ARG A 6 3.75 14.56 -5.12
CA ARG A 6 3.20 15.90 -5.31
C ARG A 6 2.08 15.88 -6.33
N ARG A 7 1.32 16.97 -6.46
CA ARG A 7 0.36 17.10 -7.57
C ARG A 7 1.06 16.87 -8.91
N GLY A 8 0.57 15.91 -9.70
CA GLY A 8 1.15 15.47 -10.97
C GLY A 8 2.11 14.26 -10.89
N ASN A 9 2.49 13.83 -9.69
CA ASN A 9 3.18 12.56 -9.41
C ASN A 9 2.77 12.14 -7.99
N ASP A 10 1.48 11.86 -7.84
CA ASP A 10 0.80 11.72 -6.55
C ASP A 10 0.82 10.30 -6.02
N HIS A 11 1.29 9.33 -6.80
CA HIS A 11 1.33 7.93 -6.40
C HIS A 11 2.71 7.30 -6.58
N MET A 12 2.94 6.23 -5.80
CA MET A 12 4.08 5.35 -5.93
C MET A 12 3.63 3.93 -5.61
N VAL A 13 4.10 2.95 -6.39
CA VAL A 13 3.85 1.52 -6.19
C VAL A 13 5.17 0.80 -6.03
N LEU A 14 5.27 -0.09 -5.05
CA LEU A 14 6.36 -1.05 -4.89
C LEU A 14 5.79 -2.44 -5.05
N GLU A 15 6.37 -3.23 -5.95
CA GLU A 15 5.91 -4.58 -6.29
C GLU A 15 7.01 -5.61 -5.99
N ARG A 16 6.63 -6.81 -5.54
CA ARG A 16 7.56 -7.95 -5.48
C ARG A 16 7.64 -8.61 -6.85
N GLN A 17 8.87 -8.80 -7.32
CA GLN A 17 9.17 -9.39 -8.64
C GLN A 17 9.82 -10.79 -8.50
N GLU A 18 9.48 -11.52 -7.43
CA GLU A 18 10.03 -12.85 -7.16
C GLU A 18 9.51 -13.84 -8.23
N GLU A 19 10.42 -14.49 -8.99
CA GLU A 19 10.09 -15.32 -10.17
C GLU A 19 9.06 -16.45 -9.91
N ASN A 20 8.96 -16.93 -8.66
CA ASN A 20 8.09 -18.05 -8.29
C ASN A 20 6.88 -17.63 -7.44
N ARG A 21 6.59 -16.33 -7.35
CA ARG A 21 5.49 -15.82 -6.53
C ARG A 21 4.32 -15.43 -7.42
N GLU A 22 3.33 -16.31 -7.50
CA GLU A 22 2.08 -16.00 -8.21
C GLU A 22 1.25 -14.96 -7.47
N GLY A 23 0.49 -14.16 -8.23
CA GLY A 23 -0.42 -13.16 -7.72
C GLY A 23 0.18 -11.74 -7.64
N ASP A 24 -0.64 -10.81 -7.17
CA ASP A 24 -0.31 -9.39 -7.08
C ASP A 24 0.22 -9.07 -5.66
N TRP A 25 1.51 -8.77 -5.55
CA TRP A 25 2.14 -8.47 -4.27
C TRP A 25 2.74 -7.07 -4.30
N TYR A 26 1.96 -6.09 -3.84
CA TYR A 26 2.37 -4.70 -3.88
C TYR A 26 1.97 -3.95 -2.61
N ILE A 27 2.67 -2.84 -2.39
CA ILE A 27 2.25 -1.75 -1.52
C ILE A 27 2.30 -0.45 -2.32
N GLN A 28 1.26 0.36 -2.22
CA GLN A 28 1.17 1.64 -2.90
C GLN A 28 0.83 2.77 -1.93
N VAL A 29 1.25 3.97 -2.31
CA VAL A 29 0.87 5.22 -1.66
C VAL A 29 0.30 6.17 -2.69
N LEU A 30 -0.77 6.86 -2.33
CA LEU A 30 -1.37 7.95 -3.08
C LEU A 30 -1.55 9.17 -2.16
N LEU A 31 -1.04 10.33 -2.58
CA LEU A 31 -1.27 11.62 -1.95
C LEU A 31 -2.60 12.21 -2.46
N ARG A 32 -3.60 12.25 -1.58
CA ARG A 32 -4.94 12.77 -1.87
C ARG A 32 -4.97 14.31 -1.87
N ASP A 33 -5.99 14.88 -2.51
CA ASP A 33 -6.17 16.34 -2.62
C ASP A 33 -6.33 17.05 -1.26
N ASN A 34 -6.82 16.34 -0.25
CA ASN A 34 -6.94 16.82 1.12
C ASN A 34 -5.65 16.67 1.95
N ASN A 35 -4.50 16.45 1.29
CA ASN A 35 -3.19 16.23 1.89
C ASN A 35 -3.11 15.02 2.84
N THR A 36 -3.95 14.01 2.65
CA THR A 36 -3.77 12.70 3.32
C THR A 36 -3.05 11.72 2.39
N TYR A 37 -2.29 10.82 3.00
CA TYR A 37 -1.73 9.66 2.33
C TYR A 37 -2.71 8.51 2.44
N GLN A 38 -3.10 7.96 1.31
CA GLN A 38 -3.74 6.67 1.22
C GLN A 38 -2.68 5.61 1.00
N LEU A 39 -2.68 4.60 1.86
CA LEU A 39 -1.83 3.42 1.74
C LEU A 39 -2.70 2.23 1.40
N GLU A 40 -2.27 1.45 0.42
CA GLU A 40 -2.90 0.19 0.07
C GLU A 40 -1.87 -0.89 -0.13
N TYR A 41 -2.25 -2.13 0.08
CA TYR A 41 -1.45 -3.27 -0.32
C TYR A 41 -2.33 -4.42 -0.79
N ARG A 42 -1.74 -5.30 -1.59
CA ARG A 42 -2.35 -6.57 -2.01
C ARG A 42 -1.48 -7.74 -1.60
N ASP A 43 -2.12 -8.75 -1.01
CA ASP A 43 -1.50 -9.97 -0.49
C ASP A 43 -1.78 -11.14 -1.45
N GLY A 44 -1.29 -11.02 -2.68
CA GLY A 44 -1.38 -12.04 -3.73
C GLY A 44 -2.69 -12.07 -4.49
N ILE A 45 -3.85 -11.94 -3.83
CA ILE A 45 -5.16 -12.04 -4.47
C ILE A 45 -6.02 -10.79 -4.27
N ALA A 46 -6.97 -10.57 -5.20
CA ALA A 46 -7.87 -9.42 -5.16
C ALA A 46 -8.71 -9.31 -3.87
N ALA A 47 -9.11 -10.44 -3.27
CA ALA A 47 -9.85 -10.46 -2.01
C ALA A 47 -9.01 -10.00 -0.80
N GLU A 48 -7.68 -10.11 -0.90
CA GLU A 48 -6.71 -9.72 0.11
C GLU A 48 -6.10 -8.35 -0.24
N HIS A 49 -6.98 -7.36 -0.41
CA HIS A 49 -6.61 -5.98 -0.71
C HIS A 49 -7.07 -5.09 0.43
N TYR A 50 -6.13 -4.34 0.99
CA TYR A 50 -6.34 -3.56 2.20
C TYR A 50 -5.97 -2.10 1.99
N GLN A 51 -6.66 -1.22 2.70
CA GLN A 51 -6.47 0.23 2.63
C GLN A 51 -6.45 0.87 4.02
N THR A 52 -5.61 1.89 4.19
CA THR A 52 -5.66 2.83 5.31
C THR A 52 -5.39 4.26 4.83
N GLN A 53 -5.65 5.23 5.70
CA GLN A 53 -5.33 6.64 5.44
C GLN A 53 -4.63 7.26 6.65
N THR A 54 -3.69 8.16 6.39
CA THR A 54 -2.97 8.89 7.44
C THR A 54 -2.51 10.25 6.94
N VAL A 55 -2.28 11.18 7.87
CA VAL A 55 -1.59 12.46 7.59
C VAL A 55 -0.08 12.37 7.85
N SER A 56 0.39 11.25 8.44
CA SER A 56 1.80 11.08 8.83
C SER A 56 2.62 10.47 7.70
N GLN A 57 3.44 11.30 7.06
CA GLN A 57 4.43 10.85 6.07
C GLN A 57 5.47 9.89 6.68
N GLU A 58 5.82 10.07 7.95
CA GLU A 58 6.77 9.20 8.66
C GLU A 58 6.22 7.78 8.80
N LYS A 59 4.94 7.63 9.19
CA LYS A 59 4.29 6.31 9.26
C LYS A 59 4.25 5.62 7.89
N VAL A 60 3.96 6.38 6.83
CA VAL A 60 3.96 5.89 5.44
C VAL A 60 5.36 5.39 5.06
N LEU A 61 6.41 6.17 5.33
CA LEU A 61 7.80 5.78 5.06
C LEU A 61 8.19 4.50 5.81
N HIS A 62 7.85 4.41 7.10
CA HIS A 62 8.14 3.23 7.91
C HIS A 62 7.44 1.97 7.36
N ALA A 63 6.17 2.07 7.00
CA ALA A 63 5.43 0.95 6.41
C ALA A 63 6.07 0.45 5.11
N LEU A 64 6.41 1.36 4.20
CA LEU A 64 7.01 1.03 2.91
C LEU A 64 8.39 0.38 3.05
N LEU A 65 9.26 0.94 3.90
CA LEU A 65 10.60 0.38 4.13
C LEU A 65 10.54 -0.99 4.80
N ASN A 66 9.66 -1.15 5.80
CA ASN A 66 9.50 -2.42 6.50
C ASN A 66 8.83 -3.48 5.62
N TRP A 67 7.89 -3.11 4.74
CA TRP A 67 7.31 -4.01 3.75
C TRP A 67 8.36 -4.50 2.75
N ALA A 68 9.19 -3.59 2.23
CA ALA A 68 10.28 -3.91 1.31
C ALA A 68 11.36 -4.80 1.97
N ALA A 69 11.59 -4.62 3.26
CA ALA A 69 12.52 -5.42 4.05
C ALA A 69 11.91 -6.71 4.64
N ASP A 70 10.69 -7.07 4.24
CA ASP A 70 9.97 -8.27 4.69
C ASP A 70 9.81 -8.39 6.22
N LYS A 71 9.62 -7.24 6.91
CA LYS A 71 9.47 -7.20 8.37
C LYS A 71 8.02 -7.46 8.77
N PRO A 72 7.72 -8.43 9.65
CA PRO A 72 6.33 -8.84 9.93
C PRO A 72 5.44 -7.76 10.53
N ASN A 73 6.03 -6.70 11.10
CA ASN A 73 5.34 -5.61 11.79
C ASN A 73 5.11 -4.36 10.91
N TRP A 74 5.32 -4.43 9.59
CA TRP A 74 5.12 -3.27 8.70
C TRP A 74 3.67 -2.74 8.69
N ARG A 75 2.71 -3.57 9.10
CA ARG A 75 1.27 -3.24 9.22
C ARG A 75 0.94 -2.47 10.51
N ASP A 76 1.83 -2.47 11.49
CA ASP A 76 1.55 -1.93 12.82
C ASP A 76 1.31 -0.41 12.79
N GLY A 77 0.46 0.08 13.70
CA GLY A 77 0.19 1.52 13.85
C GLY A 77 -0.84 2.09 12.85
N PHE A 78 -1.49 1.21 12.08
CA PHE A 78 -2.61 1.52 11.19
C PHE A 78 -3.84 0.65 11.52
N MET A 79 -5.01 1.19 11.22
CA MET A 79 -6.23 0.38 11.07
C MET A 79 -6.43 0.13 9.58
N TRP A 80 -6.32 -1.13 9.17
CA TRP A 80 -6.48 -1.55 7.78
C TRP A 80 -7.91 -2.00 7.54
N ASN A 81 -8.51 -1.48 6.49
CA ASN A 81 -9.82 -1.90 6.01
C ASN A 81 -9.62 -2.84 4.82
N ASN A 82 -10.21 -4.02 4.86
CA ASN A 82 -10.26 -4.88 3.68
C ASN A 82 -11.24 -4.25 2.66
N ILE A 83 -10.73 -4.00 1.46
CA ILE A 83 -11.48 -3.44 0.31
C ILE A 83 -11.56 -4.44 -0.86
N GLY A 84 -11.15 -5.70 -0.64
CA GLY A 84 -11.02 -6.71 -1.68
C GLY A 84 -12.33 -7.04 -2.40
N ALA A 85 -13.47 -6.90 -1.72
CA ALA A 85 -14.80 -7.05 -2.32
C ALA A 85 -15.06 -6.11 -3.51
N MET A 86 -14.34 -4.98 -3.60
CA MET A 86 -14.44 -4.04 -4.74
C MET A 86 -13.66 -4.51 -5.98
N PHE A 87 -12.83 -5.55 -5.84
CA PHE A 87 -11.89 -6.01 -6.87
C PHE A 87 -12.06 -7.49 -7.22
N THR A 88 -12.89 -8.22 -6.47
CA THR A 88 -13.33 -9.56 -6.86
C THR A 88 -14.44 -9.45 -7.91
N PRO A 89 -14.38 -10.20 -9.03
CA PRO A 89 -15.48 -10.27 -9.99
C PRO A 89 -16.79 -10.71 -9.30
N GLU A 90 -17.93 -10.21 -9.76
CA GLU A 90 -19.22 -10.80 -9.39
C GLU A 90 -19.24 -12.27 -9.88
N ALA A 91 -19.67 -13.17 -8.99
CA ALA A 91 -19.64 -14.63 -9.20
C ALA A 91 -20.61 -15.10 -10.29
#